data_AF-A0A0G1V326-F1
#
_entry.id   AF-A0A0G1V326-F1
#
_cell.length_a   1.000
_cell.length_b   1.000
_cell.length_c   1.000
_cell.angle_alpha   90.00
_cell.angle_beta   90.00
_cell.angle_gamma   90.00
#
_symmetry.space_group_name_H-M   'P 1'
#
loop_
_entity.id
_entity.type
_entity.pdbx_description
1 polymer ?
#
loop_
_entity_poly.entity_id
_entity_poly.type
_entity_poly.pdbx_seq_one_letter_code
_entity_poly.pdbx_strand_id
1 'polypeptide(L)'
;MSDTFAKVQLKDPYANLTAKYKGRSRYSVLKTGKPPEVILIHGCPFIISMGVRDHLDIRAKMSVLIRRGVIEDIFPASDRSKVDMNTVDVIYDAEQRGGIVITPGFVNAHAHPPMYLLRSALAFEEEHLSASLRHMALLEQQMDDDDFFLGTLGDFTEEQRWGISTVLSHYGVFDPIEKAAAATKERVINALSAVSNSHPKNTPEYVEGYIKQRKQYVSEPAIALHYLYKASPEVVKRVASLVKKHKVRLTLHAAETPDSVARCHTVHGDSEVKVLDRYGLVGPLLTISHGIYLTPEDVKIIRDKKASVVHLPTSNLLHRSGTFNYPLFEELNATDRIALGTDSIISKNRLDLLSEALQAKTLHQEMSNVGYDALFNMITWQGARLLGFKDVGRIALGFKADIAFWKLKDRGFMPFDEEDPSTLVSNMITHGGHNIRDLMIHGQFVISNRYHNLIDESALLEKLHESHKRLRERMKK
;
A
#
# COMPACT_ATOMS: atom_id res chain seq x y z
N MET A 1 -18.07 21.56 4.02
CA MET A 1 -17.54 20.75 2.91
C MET A 1 -17.09 21.73 1.85
N SER A 2 -15.83 21.68 1.40
CA SER A 2 -15.39 22.49 0.26
C SER A 2 -16.17 22.06 -0.98
N ASP A 3 -16.39 23.02 -1.89
CA ASP A 3 -17.09 22.84 -3.16
C ASP A 3 -16.40 21.79 -4.08
N THR A 4 -15.15 21.44 -3.76
CA THR A 4 -14.30 20.46 -4.46
C THR A 4 -14.76 19.01 -4.23
N PHE A 5 -15.18 18.65 -3.00
CA PHE A 5 -15.67 17.31 -2.65
C PHE A 5 -17.00 17.00 -3.34
N ALA A 6 -17.91 17.99 -3.42
CA ALA A 6 -19.20 17.86 -4.10
C ALA A 6 -19.06 17.70 -5.63
N LYS A 7 -17.90 18.08 -6.20
CA LYS A 7 -17.65 18.05 -7.65
C LYS A 7 -16.94 16.79 -8.14
N VAL A 8 -16.48 15.88 -7.27
CA VAL A 8 -16.03 14.56 -7.74
C VAL A 8 -17.28 13.72 -7.90
N GLN A 9 -17.78 13.59 -9.13
CA GLN A 9 -18.99 12.82 -9.39
C GLN A 9 -18.71 11.35 -9.03
N LEU A 10 -19.24 10.93 -7.89
CA LEU A 10 -19.26 9.52 -7.49
C LEU A 10 -20.16 8.78 -8.47
N LYS A 11 -19.60 7.77 -9.14
CA LYS A 11 -20.33 6.92 -10.08
C LYS A 11 -21.19 5.91 -9.31
N ASP A 12 -22.25 5.42 -9.94
CA ASP A 12 -22.88 4.17 -9.48
C ASP A 12 -21.82 3.05 -9.57
N PRO A 13 -21.39 2.46 -8.44
CA PRO A 13 -20.31 1.48 -8.43
C PRO A 13 -20.63 0.22 -9.23
N TYR A 14 -21.90 0.00 -9.57
CA TYR A 14 -22.39 -1.18 -10.29
C TYR A 14 -22.78 -0.89 -11.74
N ALA A 15 -22.72 0.38 -12.19
CA ALA A 15 -23.00 0.74 -13.57
C ALA A 15 -22.09 0.00 -14.55
N ASN A 16 -20.81 -0.16 -14.21
CA ASN A 16 -19.84 -0.85 -15.07
C ASN A 16 -19.99 -2.39 -15.07
N LEU A 17 -20.72 -2.96 -14.09
CA LEU A 17 -21.08 -4.38 -14.10
C LEU A 17 -22.21 -4.69 -15.09
N THR A 18 -23.05 -3.69 -15.37
CA THR A 18 -24.32 -3.84 -16.11
C THR A 18 -24.34 -3.13 -17.47
N ALA A 19 -23.49 -2.12 -17.69
CA ALA A 19 -23.55 -1.25 -18.86
C ALA A 19 -22.30 -1.29 -19.76
N LYS A 20 -22.51 -0.91 -21.03
CA LYS A 20 -21.57 -0.75 -22.16
C LYS A 20 -21.05 -2.01 -22.87
N TYR A 21 -21.11 -3.19 -22.26
CA TYR A 21 -20.62 -4.44 -22.87
C TYR A 21 -21.61 -5.62 -22.77
N LYS A 22 -22.90 -5.40 -23.01
CA LYS A 22 -23.87 -6.52 -23.10
C LYS A 22 -23.40 -7.51 -24.18
N GLY A 23 -23.01 -8.72 -23.77
CA GLY A 23 -22.36 -9.75 -24.62
C GLY A 23 -20.82 -9.78 -24.59
N ARG A 24 -20.17 -8.80 -23.96
CA ARG A 24 -18.71 -8.74 -23.74
C ARG A 24 -18.25 -8.69 -22.27
N SER A 25 -19.17 -8.87 -21.33
CA SER A 25 -18.90 -8.86 -19.90
C SER A 25 -18.50 -10.24 -19.37
N ARG A 26 -17.64 -10.28 -18.34
CA ARG A 26 -17.42 -11.45 -17.47
C ARG A 26 -18.38 -11.50 -16.29
N TYR A 27 -19.12 -10.41 -16.11
CA TYR A 27 -20.02 -10.20 -14.99
C TYR A 27 -21.44 -10.60 -15.39
N SER A 28 -22.04 -11.49 -14.60
CA SER A 28 -23.48 -11.78 -14.67
C SER A 28 -24.12 -11.28 -13.38
N VAL A 29 -24.85 -10.16 -13.48
CA VAL A 29 -25.62 -9.60 -12.35
C VAL A 29 -26.97 -10.31 -12.30
N LEU A 30 -27.18 -11.14 -11.28
CA LEU A 30 -28.38 -11.95 -11.11
C LEU A 30 -29.45 -11.22 -10.29
N LYS A 31 -29.04 -10.35 -9.37
CA LYS A 31 -29.95 -9.52 -8.58
C LYS A 31 -29.57 -8.05 -8.70
N THR A 32 -30.56 -7.20 -8.92
CA THR A 32 -30.40 -5.75 -9.12
C THR A 32 -31.07 -4.97 -7.99
N GLY A 33 -30.78 -3.67 -7.89
CA GLY A 33 -31.43 -2.77 -6.94
C GLY A 33 -30.79 -2.68 -5.55
N LYS A 34 -29.70 -3.42 -5.29
CA LYS A 34 -28.87 -3.30 -4.08
C LYS A 34 -27.39 -3.64 -4.35
N PRO A 35 -26.46 -3.20 -3.50
CA PRO A 35 -25.09 -3.72 -3.47
C PRO A 35 -25.06 -5.26 -3.44
N PRO A 36 -24.19 -5.93 -4.23
CA PRO A 36 -24.04 -7.37 -4.18
C PRO A 36 -23.39 -7.76 -2.87
N GLU A 37 -24.05 -8.64 -2.12
CA GLU A 37 -23.51 -9.23 -0.90
C GLU A 37 -22.90 -10.60 -1.17
N VAL A 38 -23.39 -11.32 -2.18
CA VAL A 38 -22.92 -12.67 -2.51
C VAL A 38 -22.34 -12.67 -3.91
N ILE A 39 -21.01 -12.84 -4.01
CA ILE A 39 -20.27 -12.82 -5.27
C ILE A 39 -19.61 -14.18 -5.47
N LEU A 40 -19.81 -14.79 -6.63
CA LEU A 40 -19.10 -16.00 -7.04
C LEU A 40 -18.06 -15.64 -8.11
N ILE A 41 -16.78 -15.83 -7.81
CA ILE A 41 -15.73 -15.85 -8.82
C ILE A 41 -15.60 -17.30 -9.30
N HIS A 42 -16.05 -17.59 -10.52
CA HIS A 42 -16.16 -18.95 -11.03
C HIS A 42 -14.99 -19.32 -11.95
N GLY A 43 -14.33 -20.44 -11.65
CA GLY A 43 -13.37 -21.10 -12.54
C GLY A 43 -12.12 -20.27 -12.85
N CYS A 44 -11.46 -19.77 -11.81
CA CYS A 44 -10.13 -19.20 -11.98
C CYS A 44 -9.18 -20.29 -12.52
N PRO A 45 -8.50 -20.09 -13.68
CA PRO A 45 -7.44 -20.99 -14.12
C PRO A 45 -6.41 -21.20 -13.02
N PHE A 46 -5.99 -20.12 -12.35
CA PHE A 46 -5.13 -20.15 -11.18
C PHE A 46 -5.55 -19.11 -10.14
N ILE A 47 -5.53 -19.51 -8.87
CA ILE A 47 -5.50 -18.62 -7.70
C ILE A 47 -4.08 -18.67 -7.18
N ILE A 48 -3.39 -17.52 -7.13
CA ILE A 48 -2.01 -17.42 -6.63
C ILE A 48 -2.04 -16.65 -5.32
N SER A 49 -1.59 -17.26 -4.22
CA SER A 49 -1.59 -16.66 -2.89
C SER A 49 -0.44 -17.18 -2.03
N MET A 50 -0.43 -16.78 -0.76
CA MET A 50 0.51 -17.28 0.24
C MET A 50 -0.21 -18.29 1.15
N GLY A 51 0.36 -19.49 1.28
CA GLY A 51 -0.14 -20.58 2.10
C GLY A 51 0.43 -20.61 3.51
N VAL A 52 0.37 -21.77 4.15
CA VAL A 52 0.93 -21.99 5.49
C VAL A 52 2.46 -21.89 5.44
N ARG A 53 3.08 -21.36 6.51
CA ARG A 53 4.54 -21.09 6.58
C ARG A 53 5.08 -20.16 5.49
N ASP A 54 4.22 -19.29 4.95
CA ASP A 54 4.64 -18.25 4.01
C ASP A 54 5.21 -18.81 2.68
N HIS A 55 4.81 -20.03 2.29
CA HIS A 55 5.10 -20.59 0.96
C HIS A 55 4.07 -20.17 -0.08
N LEU A 56 4.51 -20.06 -1.34
CA LEU A 56 3.61 -19.80 -2.47
C LEU A 56 2.59 -20.94 -2.62
N ASP A 57 1.32 -20.58 -2.70
CA ASP A 57 0.19 -21.50 -2.85
C ASP A 57 -0.55 -21.17 -4.14
N ILE A 58 -0.50 -22.09 -5.10
CA ILE A 58 -1.16 -21.94 -6.40
C ILE A 58 -2.19 -23.06 -6.55
N ARG A 59 -3.45 -22.66 -6.73
CA ARG A 59 -4.58 -23.58 -6.86
C ARG A 59 -5.22 -23.42 -8.23
N ALA A 60 -5.28 -24.49 -9.00
CA ALA A 60 -5.84 -24.47 -10.35
C ALA A 60 -7.33 -24.81 -10.38
N LYS A 61 -8.07 -24.20 -11.32
CA LYS A 61 -9.49 -24.51 -11.61
C LYS A 61 -10.40 -24.44 -10.38
N MET A 62 -10.26 -23.36 -9.62
CA MET A 62 -11.02 -23.12 -8.38
C MET A 62 -12.06 -22.01 -8.56
N SER A 63 -13.11 -22.05 -7.75
CA SER A 63 -14.07 -20.96 -7.58
C SER A 63 -13.96 -20.38 -6.17
N VAL A 64 -14.29 -19.10 -6.02
CA VAL A 64 -14.28 -18.38 -4.74
C VAL A 64 -15.67 -17.82 -4.49
N LEU A 65 -16.27 -18.20 -3.36
CA LEU A 65 -17.52 -17.62 -2.88
C LEU A 65 -17.21 -16.53 -1.86
N ILE A 66 -17.71 -15.33 -2.11
CA ILE A 66 -17.55 -14.16 -1.25
C ILE A 66 -18.92 -13.79 -0.71
N ARG A 67 -19.03 -13.66 0.62
CA ARG A 67 -20.24 -13.17 1.29
C ARG A 67 -19.90 -11.96 2.15
N ARG A 68 -20.58 -10.85 1.90
CA ARG A 68 -20.45 -9.57 2.63
C ARG A 68 -18.98 -9.14 2.77
N GLY A 69 -18.25 -9.23 1.66
CA GLY A 69 -16.85 -8.84 1.58
C GLY A 69 -15.84 -9.80 2.19
N VAL A 70 -16.27 -11.00 2.60
CA VAL A 70 -15.41 -12.05 3.18
C VAL A 70 -15.40 -13.27 2.28
N ILE A 71 -14.24 -13.88 2.09
CA ILE A 71 -14.08 -15.16 1.39
C ILE A 71 -14.68 -16.25 2.28
N GLU A 72 -15.83 -16.77 1.88
CA GLU A 72 -16.60 -17.78 2.60
C GLU A 72 -16.17 -19.20 2.25
N ASP A 73 -15.90 -19.45 0.96
CA ASP A 73 -15.46 -20.76 0.49
C ASP A 73 -14.53 -20.66 -0.74
N ILE A 74 -13.66 -21.66 -0.91
CA ILE A 74 -12.77 -21.84 -2.06
C ILE A 74 -12.82 -23.32 -2.45
N PHE A 75 -13.40 -23.64 -3.60
CA PHE A 75 -13.73 -25.02 -3.98
C PHE A 75 -13.43 -25.31 -5.46
N PRO A 76 -13.25 -26.58 -5.86
CA PRO A 76 -13.06 -26.94 -7.27
C PRO A 76 -14.21 -26.44 -8.14
N ALA A 77 -13.91 -25.81 -9.28
CA ALA A 77 -14.94 -25.22 -10.15
C ALA A 77 -15.93 -26.25 -10.72
N SER A 78 -15.55 -27.52 -10.78
CA SER A 78 -16.44 -28.63 -11.14
C SER A 78 -17.50 -28.94 -10.08
N ASP A 79 -17.27 -28.59 -8.81
CA ASP A 79 -18.18 -28.87 -7.71
C ASP A 79 -19.22 -27.75 -7.55
N ARG A 80 -20.21 -27.73 -8.44
CA ARG A 80 -21.32 -26.77 -8.39
C ARG A 80 -22.26 -26.96 -7.20
N SER A 81 -22.14 -28.06 -6.45
CA SER A 81 -23.00 -28.32 -5.27
C SER A 81 -22.67 -27.41 -4.08
N LYS A 82 -21.47 -26.79 -4.09
CA LYS A 82 -20.98 -25.88 -3.05
C LYS A 82 -21.66 -24.52 -3.02
N VAL A 83 -22.43 -24.19 -4.05
CA VAL A 83 -23.11 -22.89 -4.17
C VAL A 83 -24.56 -23.10 -4.57
N ASP A 84 -25.47 -22.50 -3.80
CA ASP A 84 -26.84 -22.26 -4.25
C ASP A 84 -26.87 -21.00 -5.12
N MET A 85 -27.01 -21.20 -6.44
CA MET A 85 -27.05 -20.12 -7.43
C MET A 85 -28.19 -19.11 -7.18
N ASN A 86 -29.25 -19.47 -6.47
CA ASN A 86 -30.34 -18.54 -6.12
C ASN A 86 -29.89 -17.52 -5.06
N THR A 87 -28.83 -17.81 -4.31
CA THR A 87 -28.29 -16.89 -3.31
C THR A 87 -27.31 -15.88 -3.89
N VAL A 88 -26.69 -16.19 -5.03
CA VAL A 88 -25.66 -15.38 -5.68
C VAL A 88 -26.28 -14.10 -6.27
N ASP A 89 -25.64 -12.96 -6.00
CA ASP A 89 -26.03 -11.66 -6.55
C ASP A 89 -25.26 -11.37 -7.85
N VAL A 90 -23.97 -11.72 -7.89
CA VAL A 90 -23.08 -11.52 -9.05
C VAL A 90 -22.19 -12.74 -9.28
N ILE A 91 -22.08 -13.17 -10.53
CA ILE A 91 -21.05 -14.12 -10.98
C ILE A 91 -19.98 -13.35 -11.75
N TYR A 92 -18.72 -13.55 -11.38
CA TYR A 92 -17.56 -13.22 -12.20
C TYR A 92 -17.06 -14.52 -12.87
N ASP A 93 -17.25 -14.65 -14.18
CA ASP A 93 -16.79 -15.80 -14.95
C ASP A 93 -15.31 -15.61 -15.35
N ALA A 94 -14.43 -16.24 -14.57
CA ALA A 94 -12.99 -16.18 -14.76
C ALA A 94 -12.52 -17.10 -15.91
N GLU A 95 -13.26 -18.15 -16.29
CA GLU A 95 -12.87 -19.07 -17.37
C GLU A 95 -12.96 -18.43 -18.75
N GLN A 96 -13.95 -17.54 -18.94
CA GLN A 96 -14.20 -16.92 -20.23
C GLN A 96 -12.96 -16.21 -20.80
N ARG A 97 -12.98 -15.95 -22.12
CA ARG A 97 -12.06 -15.01 -22.80
C ARG A 97 -10.58 -15.22 -22.45
N GLY A 98 -10.17 -16.47 -22.28
CA GLY A 98 -8.77 -16.83 -22.03
C GLY A 98 -8.35 -16.86 -20.56
N GLY A 99 -9.26 -16.87 -19.59
CA GLY A 99 -8.91 -17.05 -18.19
C GLY A 99 -8.57 -15.75 -17.44
N ILE A 100 -8.88 -15.73 -16.14
CA ILE A 100 -8.47 -14.70 -15.18
C ILE A 100 -7.77 -15.35 -14.00
N VAL A 101 -6.50 -15.01 -13.81
CA VAL A 101 -5.76 -15.36 -12.60
C VAL A 101 -6.12 -14.35 -11.52
N ILE A 102 -6.24 -14.80 -10.27
CA ILE A 102 -6.47 -13.89 -9.14
C ILE A 102 -5.34 -14.00 -8.11
N THR A 103 -4.99 -12.86 -7.52
CA THR A 103 -4.05 -12.72 -6.40
C THR A 103 -4.71 -11.91 -5.28
N PRO A 104 -4.19 -11.93 -4.04
CA PRO A 104 -4.49 -10.88 -3.09
C PRO A 104 -4.21 -9.51 -3.71
N GLY A 105 -4.99 -8.51 -3.32
CA GLY A 105 -4.60 -7.13 -3.51
C GLY A 105 -3.30 -6.85 -2.76
N PHE A 106 -2.47 -5.96 -3.31
CA PHE A 106 -1.16 -5.68 -2.77
C PHE A 106 -1.23 -4.72 -1.58
N VAL A 107 -0.19 -4.79 -0.75
CA VAL A 107 -0.04 -4.03 0.49
C VAL A 107 1.17 -3.12 0.35
N ASN A 108 0.91 -1.83 0.20
CA ASN A 108 1.94 -0.81 0.21
C ASN A 108 2.30 -0.44 1.65
N ALA A 109 3.45 -0.94 2.13
CA ALA A 109 3.82 -0.78 3.52
C ALA A 109 4.34 0.61 3.88
N HIS A 110 4.49 1.53 2.91
CA HIS A 110 4.85 2.92 3.19
C HIS A 110 4.59 3.82 1.97
N ALA A 111 3.79 4.86 2.15
CA ALA A 111 3.47 5.85 1.14
C ALA A 111 3.34 7.27 1.72
N HIS A 112 3.43 8.27 0.83
CA HIS A 112 3.12 9.67 1.12
C HIS A 112 2.03 10.22 0.17
N PRO A 113 0.77 9.78 0.31
CA PRO A 113 -0.24 9.99 -0.73
C PRO A 113 -0.49 11.44 -1.15
N PRO A 114 -0.52 12.44 -0.24
CA PRO A 114 -0.78 13.82 -0.66
C PRO A 114 0.31 14.40 -1.58
N MET A 115 1.53 13.83 -1.57
CA MET A 115 2.63 14.26 -2.44
C MET A 115 2.37 13.98 -3.92
N TYR A 116 1.31 13.25 -4.27
CA TYR A 116 0.92 13.05 -5.66
C TYR A 116 0.83 14.35 -6.47
N LEU A 117 0.31 15.42 -5.86
CA LEU A 117 0.18 16.71 -6.50
C LEU A 117 1.53 17.34 -6.85
N LEU A 118 2.58 16.90 -6.16
CA LEU A 118 3.97 17.31 -6.35
C LEU A 118 4.69 16.40 -7.35
N ARG A 119 3.95 15.55 -8.08
CA ARG A 119 4.49 14.83 -9.24
C ARG A 119 5.18 15.82 -10.18
N SER A 120 6.37 15.43 -10.66
CA SER A 120 7.24 16.26 -11.50
C SER A 120 7.76 17.52 -10.78
N ALA A 121 7.71 17.58 -9.44
CA ALA A 121 8.46 18.57 -8.67
C ALA A 121 9.95 18.22 -8.57
N LEU A 122 10.37 16.97 -8.82
CA LEU A 122 11.78 16.66 -9.11
C LEU A 122 12.17 17.22 -10.50
N ALA A 123 12.34 18.52 -10.54
CA ALA A 123 13.21 19.20 -11.49
C ALA A 123 14.48 19.72 -10.79
N PHE A 124 14.80 19.17 -9.60
CA PHE A 124 15.89 19.68 -8.76
C PHE A 124 17.15 18.85 -8.94
N GLU A 125 18.10 19.48 -9.64
CA GLU A 125 19.53 19.18 -9.72
C GLU A 125 20.24 19.35 -8.35
N GLU A 126 19.58 19.10 -7.23
CA GLU A 126 20.19 19.26 -5.90
C GLU A 126 20.95 17.99 -5.48
N GLU A 127 22.22 18.13 -5.11
CA GLU A 127 23.12 16.99 -4.86
C GLU A 127 22.81 16.20 -3.57
N HIS A 128 21.99 16.74 -2.65
CA HIS A 128 21.81 16.21 -1.29
C HIS A 128 20.33 16.14 -0.82
N LEU A 129 19.92 14.97 -0.31
CA LEU A 129 18.58 14.71 0.25
C LEU A 129 18.10 15.78 1.25
N SER A 130 18.98 16.27 2.14
CA SER A 130 18.58 17.23 3.17
C SER A 130 18.11 18.57 2.61
N ALA A 131 18.63 18.98 1.45
CA ALA A 131 18.19 20.18 0.74
C ALA A 131 16.85 19.93 0.05
N SER A 132 16.70 18.77 -0.62
CA SER A 132 15.43 18.36 -1.23
C SER A 132 14.30 18.27 -0.21
N LEU A 133 14.53 17.69 0.98
CA LEU A 133 13.52 17.60 2.04
C LEU A 133 13.08 18.97 2.56
N ARG A 134 13.98 19.95 2.63
CA ARG A 134 13.64 21.33 3.03
C ARG A 134 12.82 22.01 1.95
N HIS A 135 13.24 21.88 0.70
CA HIS A 135 12.51 22.43 -0.44
C HIS A 135 11.09 21.83 -0.49
N MET A 136 10.97 20.51 -0.35
CA MET A 136 9.70 19.81 -0.33
C MET A 136 8.77 20.30 0.80
N ALA A 137 9.30 20.47 2.01
CA ALA A 137 8.51 20.98 3.13
C ALA A 137 7.95 22.39 2.85
N LEU A 138 8.70 23.24 2.14
CA LEU A 138 8.20 24.56 1.72
C LEU A 138 7.07 24.44 0.69
N LEU A 139 7.16 23.49 -0.25
CA LEU A 139 6.07 23.24 -1.21
C LEU A 139 4.79 22.79 -0.50
N GLU A 140 4.93 21.82 0.41
CA GLU A 140 3.80 21.27 1.17
C GLU A 140 3.15 22.32 2.08
N GLN A 141 3.91 23.27 2.63
CA GLN A 141 3.38 24.38 3.43
C GLN A 141 2.50 25.34 2.62
N GLN A 142 2.57 25.30 1.28
CA GLN A 142 1.72 26.08 0.37
C GLN A 142 0.48 25.30 -0.10
N MET A 143 0.32 24.04 0.31
CA MET A 143 -0.86 23.23 0.00
C MET A 143 -1.96 23.48 1.04
N ASP A 144 -3.20 23.50 0.57
CA ASP A 144 -4.38 23.52 1.43
C ASP A 144 -5.03 22.13 1.54
N ASP A 145 -6.08 22.00 2.34
CA ASP A 145 -6.80 20.73 2.54
C ASP A 145 -7.36 20.15 1.22
N ASP A 146 -7.73 21.00 0.26
CA ASP A 146 -8.24 20.55 -1.04
C ASP A 146 -7.11 19.98 -1.90
N ASP A 147 -5.92 20.61 -1.87
CA ASP A 147 -4.74 20.09 -2.54
C ASP A 147 -4.28 18.75 -1.94
N PHE A 148 -4.26 18.63 -0.60
CA PHE A 148 -3.91 17.36 0.06
C PHE A 148 -4.94 16.26 -0.26
N PHE A 149 -6.22 16.60 -0.31
CA PHE A 149 -7.28 15.65 -0.67
C PHE A 149 -7.17 15.21 -2.13
N LEU A 150 -7.02 16.15 -3.07
CA LEU A 150 -6.87 15.85 -4.49
C LEU A 150 -5.61 15.04 -4.75
N GLY A 151 -4.48 15.40 -4.13
CA GLY A 151 -3.24 14.63 -4.20
C GLY A 151 -3.47 13.19 -3.74
N THR A 152 -4.05 13.00 -2.55
CA THR A 152 -4.34 11.65 -2.03
C THR A 152 -5.28 10.86 -2.94
N LEU A 153 -6.28 11.53 -3.54
CA LEU A 153 -7.20 10.89 -4.49
C LEU A 153 -6.46 10.44 -5.75
N GLY A 154 -5.54 11.25 -6.28
CA GLY A 154 -4.67 10.87 -7.39
C GLY A 154 -3.80 9.65 -7.05
N ASP A 155 -3.23 9.63 -5.85
CA ASP A 155 -2.38 8.55 -5.35
C ASP A 155 -3.13 7.22 -5.27
N PHE A 156 -4.20 7.18 -4.47
CA PHE A 156 -4.99 5.96 -4.28
C PHE A 156 -5.58 5.44 -5.59
N THR A 157 -6.04 6.32 -6.49
CA THR A 157 -6.58 5.87 -7.78
C THR A 157 -5.51 5.28 -8.71
N GLU A 158 -4.27 5.79 -8.65
CA GLU A 158 -3.14 5.16 -9.35
C GLU A 158 -2.76 3.84 -8.70
N GLU A 159 -2.57 3.80 -7.39
CA GLU A 159 -2.24 2.58 -6.64
C GLU A 159 -3.24 1.44 -6.91
N GLN A 160 -4.54 1.74 -6.91
CA GLN A 160 -5.60 0.80 -7.24
C GLN A 160 -5.48 0.23 -8.66
N ARG A 161 -5.05 1.04 -9.64
CA ARG A 161 -4.78 0.54 -11.00
C ARG A 161 -3.62 -0.45 -11.05
N TRP A 162 -2.67 -0.34 -10.12
CA TRP A 162 -1.54 -1.25 -9.96
C TRP A 162 -1.82 -2.39 -8.97
N GLY A 163 -3.06 -2.52 -8.49
CA GLY A 163 -3.50 -3.65 -7.67
C GLY A 163 -3.29 -3.50 -6.19
N ILE A 164 -2.82 -2.33 -5.75
CA ILE A 164 -2.69 -2.01 -4.34
C ILE A 164 -4.10 -1.79 -3.79
N SER A 165 -4.33 -2.38 -2.62
CA SER A 165 -5.62 -2.36 -1.93
C SER A 165 -5.49 -1.96 -0.47
N THR A 166 -4.25 -1.80 0.01
CA THR A 166 -3.92 -1.50 1.39
C THR A 166 -2.66 -0.64 1.45
N VAL A 167 -2.70 0.42 2.26
CA VAL A 167 -1.64 1.42 2.35
C VAL A 167 -1.35 1.80 3.79
N LEU A 168 -0.07 1.91 4.15
CA LEU A 168 0.37 2.70 5.31
C LEU A 168 0.75 4.11 4.85
N SER A 169 -0.13 5.06 5.11
CA SER A 169 0.13 6.48 4.86
C SER A 169 0.93 7.07 6.01
N HIS A 170 2.03 7.76 5.70
CA HIS A 170 2.82 8.55 6.63
C HIS A 170 2.72 10.01 6.22
N TYR A 171 2.00 10.87 6.96
CA TYR A 171 1.92 12.28 6.57
C TYR A 171 1.62 13.28 7.69
N GLY A 172 1.66 14.58 7.36
CA GLY A 172 1.40 15.69 8.29
C GLY A 172 -0.07 16.08 8.48
N VAL A 173 -0.98 15.59 7.63
CA VAL A 173 -2.43 15.80 7.71
C VAL A 173 -3.17 14.48 7.89
N PHE A 174 -4.40 14.52 8.41
CA PHE A 174 -5.23 13.32 8.63
C PHE A 174 -6.52 13.36 7.82
N ASP A 175 -7.32 14.43 7.97
CA ASP A 175 -8.65 14.53 7.38
C ASP A 175 -8.70 14.48 5.84
N PRO A 176 -7.76 15.10 5.08
CA PRO A 176 -7.75 14.96 3.62
C PRO A 176 -7.55 13.50 3.16
N ILE A 177 -6.67 12.75 3.85
CA ILE A 177 -6.42 11.34 3.55
C ILE A 177 -7.63 10.49 3.92
N GLU A 178 -8.24 10.76 5.07
CA GLU A 178 -9.45 10.10 5.54
C GLU A 178 -10.61 10.23 4.55
N LYS A 179 -10.82 11.43 4.01
CA LYS A 179 -11.84 11.71 2.99
C LYS A 179 -11.55 10.96 1.69
N ALA A 180 -10.30 10.93 1.25
CA ALA A 180 -9.91 10.23 0.03
C ALA A 180 -10.08 8.71 0.18
N ALA A 181 -9.67 8.12 1.31
CA ALA A 181 -9.88 6.71 1.62
C ALA A 181 -11.38 6.34 1.60
N ALA A 182 -12.24 7.19 2.15
CA ALA A 182 -13.69 6.97 2.12
C ALA A 182 -14.27 6.99 0.69
N ALA A 183 -13.73 7.85 -0.18
CA ALA A 183 -14.16 8.01 -1.57
C ALA A 183 -13.67 6.87 -2.48
N THR A 184 -12.45 6.38 -2.27
CA THR A 184 -11.84 5.31 -3.10
C THR A 184 -12.04 3.90 -2.52
N LYS A 185 -12.48 3.80 -1.27
CA LYS A 185 -12.53 2.55 -0.47
C LYS A 185 -11.16 1.92 -0.22
N GLU A 186 -10.08 2.69 -0.35
CA GLU A 186 -8.73 2.23 -0.02
C GLU A 186 -8.66 1.80 1.45
N ARG A 187 -7.99 0.68 1.74
CA ARG A 187 -7.72 0.29 3.13
C ARG A 187 -6.49 1.03 3.63
N VAL A 188 -6.65 1.91 4.60
CA VAL A 188 -5.57 2.80 5.03
C VAL A 188 -5.25 2.62 6.52
N ILE A 189 -3.96 2.49 6.85
CA ILE A 189 -3.42 2.92 8.14
C ILE A 189 -2.97 4.37 7.94
N ASN A 190 -3.64 5.31 8.61
CA ASN A 190 -3.39 6.74 8.46
C ASN A 190 -2.51 7.23 9.61
N ALA A 191 -1.19 7.26 9.39
CA ALA A 191 -0.22 7.65 10.39
C ALA A 191 0.01 9.17 10.36
N LEU A 192 -0.55 9.86 11.36
CA LEU A 192 -0.38 11.30 11.51
C LEU A 192 0.93 11.60 12.23
N SER A 193 1.75 12.43 11.59
CA SER A 193 3.07 12.78 12.10
C SER A 193 3.00 13.73 13.28
N ALA A 194 3.49 13.29 14.44
CA ALA A 194 3.65 14.11 15.64
C ALA A 194 4.88 15.03 15.56
N VAL A 195 5.79 14.78 14.61
CA VAL A 195 6.97 15.60 14.33
C VAL A 195 7.13 15.66 12.81
N SER A 196 6.59 16.72 12.21
CA SER A 196 6.51 16.91 10.75
C SER A 196 7.34 18.10 10.29
N ASN A 197 7.95 17.99 9.09
CA ASN A 197 8.68 19.09 8.47
C ASN A 197 7.75 20.13 7.88
N SER A 198 6.66 19.70 7.24
CA SER A 198 5.68 20.59 6.63
C SER A 198 4.64 21.08 7.63
N HIS A 199 4.41 20.34 8.71
CA HIS A 199 3.43 20.66 9.75
C HIS A 199 4.08 20.76 11.13
N PRO A 200 4.98 21.74 11.35
CA PRO A 200 5.77 21.86 12.58
C PRO A 200 4.94 22.14 13.84
N LYS A 201 3.66 22.50 13.68
CA LYS A 201 2.70 22.69 14.78
C LYS A 201 2.13 21.37 15.31
N ASN A 202 2.33 20.25 14.61
CA ASN A 202 1.86 18.96 15.08
C ASN A 202 2.62 18.58 16.36
N THR A 203 1.89 18.01 17.32
CA THR A 203 2.42 17.54 18.59
C THR A 203 1.84 16.16 18.92
N PRO A 204 2.44 15.41 19.86
CA PRO A 204 1.85 14.18 20.35
C PRO A 204 0.40 14.36 20.85
N GLU A 205 0.06 15.49 21.48
CA GLU A 205 -1.29 15.82 21.94
C GLU A 205 -2.27 15.98 20.78
N TYR A 206 -1.84 16.66 19.71
CA TYR A 206 -2.63 16.82 18.50
C TYR A 206 -2.95 15.44 17.88
N VAL A 207 -1.95 14.55 17.78
CA VAL A 207 -2.14 13.18 17.28
C VAL A 207 -3.02 12.34 18.21
N GLU A 208 -2.87 12.47 19.53
CA GLU A 208 -3.75 11.79 20.50
C GLU A 208 -5.22 12.18 20.32
N GLY A 209 -5.50 13.42 19.89
CA GLY A 209 -6.83 13.90 19.55
C GLY A 209 -7.53 13.03 18.50
N TYR A 210 -6.83 12.69 17.42
CA TYR A 210 -7.35 11.79 16.38
C TYR A 210 -7.47 10.35 16.88
N ILE A 211 -6.45 9.83 17.57
CA ILE A 211 -6.48 8.44 18.09
C ILE A 211 -7.71 8.18 18.98
N LYS A 212 -8.12 9.16 19.80
CA LYS A 212 -9.32 9.03 20.66
C LYS A 212 -10.63 9.00 19.88
N GLN A 213 -10.67 9.58 18.68
CA GLN A 213 -11.85 9.69 17.83
C GLN A 213 -12.02 8.50 16.86
N ARG A 214 -11.16 7.47 16.94
CA ARG A 214 -11.09 6.31 16.03
C ARG A 214 -12.40 5.62 15.65
N LYS A 215 -13.47 5.76 16.46
CA LYS A 215 -14.78 5.14 16.16
C LYS A 215 -15.47 5.75 14.94
N GLN A 216 -15.01 6.91 14.47
CA GLN A 216 -15.63 7.65 13.37
C GLN A 216 -14.85 7.55 12.05
N TYR A 217 -13.71 6.85 12.05
CA TYR A 217 -12.83 6.79 10.89
C TYR A 217 -13.05 5.54 10.04
N VAL A 218 -12.90 5.70 8.74
CA VAL A 218 -12.75 4.64 7.74
C VAL A 218 -11.34 4.05 7.76
N SER A 219 -10.32 4.79 8.20
CA SER A 219 -8.94 4.33 8.33
C SER A 219 -8.56 3.91 9.76
N GLU A 220 -7.48 3.14 9.90
CA GLU A 220 -6.86 2.86 11.20
C GLU A 220 -5.88 3.99 11.57
N PRO A 221 -6.12 4.77 12.64
CA PRO A 221 -5.20 5.84 13.02
C PRO A 221 -3.90 5.29 13.62
N ALA A 222 -2.78 5.86 13.20
CA ALA A 222 -1.45 5.56 13.71
C ALA A 222 -0.65 6.84 14.00
N ILE A 223 0.51 6.69 14.65
CA ILE A 223 1.44 7.78 14.91
C ILE A 223 2.58 7.67 13.91
N ALA A 224 2.97 8.80 13.32
CA ALA A 224 4.22 8.90 12.60
C ALA A 224 5.21 9.84 13.30
N LEU A 225 6.49 9.62 13.05
CA LEU A 225 7.56 10.59 13.26
C LEU A 225 8.31 10.71 11.94
N HIS A 226 8.59 11.92 11.45
CA HIS A 226 9.35 12.04 10.21
C HIS A 226 10.75 11.44 10.40
N TYR A 227 11.56 12.00 11.31
CA TYR A 227 12.83 11.41 11.74
C TYR A 227 12.99 11.56 13.24
N LEU A 228 13.62 10.56 13.87
CA LEU A 228 13.78 10.52 15.32
C LEU A 228 14.66 11.67 15.86
N TYR A 229 15.70 12.08 15.14
CA TYR A 229 16.59 13.18 15.55
C TYR A 229 15.90 14.54 15.63
N LYS A 230 14.67 14.68 15.10
CA LYS A 230 13.85 15.90 15.21
C LYS A 230 12.95 15.91 16.43
N ALA A 231 12.77 14.76 17.09
CA ALA A 231 12.00 14.64 18.32
C ALA A 231 12.93 14.81 19.52
N SER A 232 12.58 15.68 20.47
CA SER A 232 13.30 15.73 21.75
C SER A 232 13.04 14.45 22.57
N PRO A 233 13.90 14.12 23.55
CA PRO A 233 13.66 12.99 24.46
C PRO A 233 12.26 13.00 25.10
N GLU A 234 11.74 14.16 25.46
CA GLU A 234 10.39 14.35 26.01
C GLU A 234 9.31 13.98 25.00
N VAL A 235 9.47 14.38 23.73
CA VAL A 235 8.55 14.02 22.66
C VAL A 235 8.56 12.51 22.42
N VAL A 236 9.74 11.88 22.37
CA VAL A 236 9.87 10.42 22.20
C VAL A 236 9.20 9.68 23.36
N LYS A 237 9.45 10.12 24.61
CA LYS A 237 8.81 9.57 25.81
C LYS A 237 7.29 9.72 25.76
N ARG A 238 6.79 10.85 25.27
CA ARG A 238 5.36 11.10 25.12
C ARG A 238 4.73 10.19 24.07
N VAL A 239 5.36 10.04 22.91
CA VAL A 239 4.93 9.10 21.85
C VAL A 239 4.90 7.67 22.37
N ALA A 240 5.95 7.22 23.09
CA ALA A 240 5.98 5.91 23.72
C ALA A 240 4.81 5.68 24.68
N SER A 241 4.47 6.70 25.49
CA SER A 241 3.29 6.65 26.34
C SER A 241 1.99 6.51 25.54
N LEU A 242 1.86 7.17 24.39
CA LEU A 242 0.65 7.11 23.56
C LEU A 242 0.52 5.75 22.84
N VAL A 243 1.60 5.24 22.25
CA VAL A 243 1.66 3.91 21.63
C VAL A 243 1.22 2.85 22.63
N LYS A 244 1.78 2.86 23.84
CA LYS A 244 1.43 1.89 24.90
C LYS A 244 -0.01 2.04 25.38
N LYS A 245 -0.47 3.28 25.62
CA LYS A 245 -1.82 3.56 26.15
C LYS A 245 -2.92 3.17 25.16
N HIS A 246 -2.74 3.54 23.89
CA HIS A 246 -3.79 3.39 22.87
C HIS A 246 -3.62 2.15 22.00
N LYS A 247 -2.49 1.45 22.11
CA LYS A 247 -2.13 0.27 21.31
C LYS A 247 -2.18 0.54 19.80
N VAL A 248 -1.69 1.72 19.41
CA VAL A 248 -1.60 2.17 18.01
C VAL A 248 -0.20 1.97 17.45
N ARG A 249 -0.08 1.91 16.12
CA ARG A 249 1.21 1.77 15.45
C ARG A 249 2.03 3.05 15.48
N LEU A 250 3.34 2.87 15.37
CA LEU A 250 4.34 3.91 15.15
C LEU A 250 5.09 3.61 13.85
N THR A 251 5.16 4.60 12.97
CA THR A 251 6.02 4.56 11.78
C THR A 251 7.00 5.72 11.75
N LEU A 252 8.21 5.50 11.24
CA LEU A 252 9.19 6.56 11.02
C LEU A 252 10.23 6.19 9.96
N HIS A 253 10.88 7.20 9.39
CA HIS A 253 12.13 6.99 8.66
C HIS A 253 13.27 6.86 9.67
N ALA A 254 14.06 5.80 9.56
CA ALA A 254 15.22 5.57 10.43
C ALA A 254 16.37 4.91 9.68
N ALA A 255 17.59 5.26 10.07
CA ALA A 255 18.81 4.76 9.45
C ALA A 255 18.79 4.89 7.91
N GLU A 256 18.23 5.97 7.38
CA GLU A 256 18.11 6.17 5.93
C GLU A 256 19.41 6.69 5.32
N THR A 257 20.07 7.63 5.98
CA THR A 257 21.33 8.25 5.52
C THR A 257 22.36 8.31 6.63
N PRO A 258 23.67 8.41 6.32
CA PRO A 258 24.71 8.59 7.34
C PRO A 258 24.47 9.85 8.19
N ASP A 259 23.97 10.94 7.58
CA ASP A 259 23.60 12.17 8.28
C ASP A 259 22.46 11.94 9.29
N SER A 260 21.41 11.18 8.90
CA SER A 260 20.31 10.87 9.83
C SER A 260 20.79 10.09 11.06
N VAL A 261 21.67 9.10 10.86
CA VAL A 261 22.28 8.28 11.92
C VAL A 261 23.16 9.14 12.82
N ALA A 262 24.04 9.96 12.24
CA ALA A 262 24.93 10.85 12.99
C ALA A 262 24.16 11.87 13.83
N ARG A 263 23.07 12.43 13.30
CA ARG A 263 22.19 13.34 14.04
C ARG A 263 21.44 12.63 15.15
N CYS A 264 20.98 11.40 14.94
CA CYS A 264 20.37 10.61 16.01
C CYS A 264 21.37 10.39 17.15
N HIS A 265 22.60 9.98 16.84
CA HIS A 265 23.66 9.85 17.84
C HIS A 265 23.95 11.17 18.57
N THR A 266 23.95 12.30 17.87
CA THR A 266 24.20 13.61 18.49
C THR A 266 23.08 13.99 19.48
N VAL A 267 21.81 13.76 19.12
CA VAL A 267 20.65 14.18 19.93
C VAL A 267 20.33 13.18 21.05
N HIS A 268 20.46 11.89 20.78
CA HIS A 268 19.97 10.82 21.66
C HIS A 268 21.07 9.87 22.19
N GLY A 269 22.30 10.02 21.69
CA GLY A 269 23.48 9.25 22.14
C GLY A 269 23.61 7.84 21.57
N ASP A 270 22.73 7.40 20.67
CA ASP A 270 22.70 6.01 20.18
C ASP A 270 22.03 5.89 18.80
N SER A 271 22.04 4.68 18.21
CA SER A 271 21.32 4.37 16.95
C SER A 271 19.81 4.53 17.14
N GLU A 272 19.07 4.84 16.07
CA GLU A 272 17.62 5.05 16.12
C GLU A 272 16.89 3.84 16.73
N VAL A 273 17.29 2.63 16.37
CA VAL A 273 16.66 1.40 16.88
C VAL A 273 16.92 1.24 18.38
N LYS A 274 18.15 1.47 18.87
CA LYS A 274 18.46 1.40 20.30
C LYS A 274 17.77 2.49 21.10
N VAL A 275 17.65 3.70 20.55
CA VAL A 275 16.88 4.78 21.17
C VAL A 275 15.41 4.38 21.30
N LEU A 276 14.78 3.93 20.22
CA LEU A 276 13.40 3.45 20.26
C LEU A 276 13.24 2.31 21.28
N ASP A 277 14.23 1.40 21.34
CA ASP A 277 14.19 0.25 22.23
C ASP A 277 14.24 0.64 23.70
N ARG A 278 15.07 1.64 24.04
CA ARG A 278 15.16 2.23 25.38
C ARG A 278 13.81 2.75 25.88
N TYR A 279 12.97 3.25 24.98
CA TYR A 279 11.62 3.72 25.28
C TYR A 279 10.54 2.63 25.15
N GLY A 280 10.92 1.38 24.84
CA GLY A 280 10.00 0.26 24.65
C GLY A 280 9.14 0.37 23.39
N LEU A 281 9.63 1.09 22.37
CA LEU A 281 8.93 1.29 21.10
C LEU A 281 9.24 0.20 20.06
N VAL A 282 10.33 -0.56 20.19
CA VAL A 282 10.61 -1.68 19.29
C VAL A 282 9.70 -2.85 19.62
N GLY A 283 8.81 -3.17 18.69
CA GLY A 283 7.80 -4.21 18.85
C GLY A 283 6.97 -4.42 17.57
N PRO A 284 5.94 -5.29 17.61
CA PRO A 284 5.03 -5.54 16.48
C PRO A 284 4.24 -4.32 15.98
N LEU A 285 4.27 -3.20 16.71
CA LEU A 285 3.60 -1.95 16.36
C LEU A 285 4.56 -0.94 15.69
N LEU A 286 5.83 -1.28 15.52
CA LEU A 286 6.85 -0.41 14.91
C LEU A 286 7.10 -0.80 13.44
N THR A 287 7.03 0.20 12.58
CA THR A 287 7.44 0.14 11.17
C THR A 287 8.54 1.15 10.90
N ILE A 288 9.70 0.66 10.44
CA ILE A 288 10.86 1.47 10.07
C ILE A 288 10.92 1.56 8.54
N SER A 289 10.82 2.76 7.99
CA SER A 289 11.04 3.00 6.56
C SER A 289 12.54 3.17 6.26
N HIS A 290 12.96 2.68 5.10
CA HIS A 290 14.34 2.65 4.60
C HIS A 290 15.26 1.64 5.28
N GLY A 291 15.73 1.92 6.51
CA GLY A 291 16.60 1.01 7.26
C GLY A 291 17.93 0.65 6.57
N ILE A 292 18.53 1.59 5.82
CA ILE A 292 19.71 1.36 4.98
C ILE A 292 20.97 1.12 5.84
N TYR A 293 21.16 1.93 6.88
CA TYR A 293 22.36 1.94 7.74
C TYR A 293 22.13 1.25 9.08
N LEU A 294 21.25 0.24 9.12
CA LEU A 294 21.06 -0.59 10.31
C LEU A 294 22.31 -1.42 10.59
N THR A 295 22.73 -1.46 11.85
CA THR A 295 23.82 -2.33 12.30
C THR A 295 23.34 -3.78 12.52
N PRO A 296 24.23 -4.79 12.59
CA PRO A 296 23.85 -6.15 12.93
C PRO A 296 23.09 -6.25 14.27
N GLU A 297 23.45 -5.42 15.25
CA GLU A 297 22.76 -5.32 16.53
C GLU A 297 21.35 -4.77 16.38
N ASP A 298 21.15 -3.74 15.55
CA ASP A 298 19.83 -3.19 15.27
C ASP A 298 18.92 -4.24 14.61
N VAL A 299 19.43 -5.00 13.63
CA VAL A 299 18.68 -6.07 12.96
C VAL A 299 18.32 -7.19 13.93
N LYS A 300 19.23 -7.58 14.85
CA LYS A 300 18.92 -8.55 15.92
C LYS A 300 17.79 -8.04 16.82
N ILE A 301 17.83 -6.77 17.24
CA ILE A 301 16.78 -6.14 18.06
C ILE A 301 15.43 -6.16 17.31
N ILE A 302 15.42 -5.76 16.02
CA ILE A 302 14.22 -5.77 15.17
C ILE A 302 13.62 -7.18 15.07
N ARG A 303 14.46 -8.19 14.80
CA ARG A 303 14.04 -9.60 14.69
C ARG A 303 13.44 -10.09 16.00
N ASP A 304 14.18 -9.95 17.10
CA ASP A 304 13.83 -10.53 18.40
C ASP A 304 12.57 -9.88 18.98
N LYS A 305 12.43 -8.57 18.78
CA LYS A 305 11.25 -7.79 19.22
C LYS A 305 10.14 -7.72 18.19
N LYS A 306 10.33 -8.31 17.00
CA LYS A 306 9.33 -8.44 15.94
C LYS A 306 8.86 -7.10 15.37
N ALA A 307 9.75 -6.11 15.30
CA ALA A 307 9.49 -4.88 14.53
C ALA A 307 9.56 -5.16 13.02
N SER A 308 9.08 -4.22 12.21
CA SER A 308 9.06 -4.33 10.75
C SER A 308 9.93 -3.27 10.08
N VAL A 309 10.50 -3.61 8.92
CA VAL A 309 11.29 -2.72 8.08
C VAL A 309 10.68 -2.69 6.67
N VAL A 310 10.55 -1.51 6.10
CA VAL A 310 10.04 -1.32 4.74
C VAL A 310 11.19 -0.94 3.83
N HIS A 311 11.50 -1.82 2.88
CA HIS A 311 12.48 -1.58 1.85
C HIS A 311 11.85 -0.76 0.71
N LEU A 312 12.49 0.36 0.37
CA LEU A 312 12.03 1.36 -0.61
C LEU A 312 13.06 1.49 -1.75
N PRO A 313 13.25 0.43 -2.56
CA PRO A 313 14.43 0.27 -3.42
C PRO A 313 14.64 1.43 -4.40
N THR A 314 13.58 1.88 -5.08
CA THR A 314 13.70 2.96 -6.07
C THR A 314 13.95 4.32 -5.41
N SER A 315 13.25 4.60 -4.29
CA SER A 315 13.38 5.86 -3.55
C SER A 315 14.79 6.03 -3.00
N ASN A 316 15.30 4.98 -2.34
CA ASN A 316 16.62 4.95 -1.73
C ASN A 316 17.74 5.36 -2.72
N LEU A 317 17.67 4.90 -3.97
CA LEU A 317 18.67 5.23 -4.99
C LEU A 317 18.48 6.63 -5.58
N LEU A 318 17.24 7.01 -5.91
CA LEU A 318 16.98 8.31 -6.53
C LEU A 318 17.26 9.48 -5.58
N HIS A 319 17.12 9.25 -4.27
CA HIS A 319 17.53 10.20 -3.23
C HIS A 319 18.99 10.09 -2.80
N ARG A 320 19.77 9.17 -3.40
CA ARG A 320 21.17 8.89 -3.04
C ARG A 320 21.34 8.54 -1.57
N SER A 321 20.32 7.93 -0.96
CA SER A 321 20.34 7.49 0.43
C SER A 321 21.22 6.24 0.61
N GLY A 322 21.28 5.36 -0.40
CA GLY A 322 22.13 4.17 -0.41
C GLY A 322 21.39 2.91 -0.80
N THR A 323 22.02 1.74 -0.63
CA THR A 323 21.42 0.44 -0.94
C THR A 323 21.06 -0.28 0.36
N PHE A 324 19.81 -0.72 0.47
CA PHE A 324 19.34 -1.51 1.62
C PHE A 324 20.14 -2.79 1.79
N ASN A 325 20.59 -3.12 3.00
CA ASN A 325 21.41 -4.29 3.25
C ASN A 325 20.57 -5.56 3.43
N TYR A 326 19.96 -6.06 2.34
CA TYR A 326 19.20 -7.31 2.36
C TYR A 326 20.03 -8.53 2.83
N PRO A 327 21.29 -8.73 2.39
CA PRO A 327 22.12 -9.85 2.84
C PRO A 327 22.28 -9.94 4.36
N LEU A 328 22.37 -8.80 5.06
CA LEU A 328 22.42 -8.78 6.53
C LEU A 328 21.16 -9.37 7.17
N PHE A 329 19.97 -9.10 6.61
CA PHE A 329 18.73 -9.69 7.11
C PHE A 329 18.67 -11.20 6.82
N GLU A 330 19.23 -11.65 5.70
CA GLU A 330 19.35 -13.08 5.39
C GLU A 330 20.29 -13.78 6.37
N GLU A 331 21.50 -13.26 6.58
CA GLU A 331 22.50 -13.77 7.52
C GLU A 331 21.94 -13.90 8.95
N LEU A 332 21.13 -12.92 9.37
CA LEU A 332 20.56 -12.87 10.71
C LEU A 332 19.18 -13.55 10.84
N ASN A 333 18.69 -14.22 9.79
CA ASN A 333 17.37 -14.86 9.74
C ASN A 333 16.22 -13.90 10.11
N ALA A 334 16.24 -12.70 9.52
CA ALA A 334 15.31 -11.60 9.77
C ALA A 334 14.53 -11.16 8.52
N THR A 335 14.66 -11.86 7.38
CA THR A 335 13.95 -11.51 6.14
C THR A 335 12.43 -11.51 6.28
N ASP A 336 11.88 -12.24 7.27
CA ASP A 336 10.45 -12.24 7.63
C ASP A 336 9.96 -10.92 8.26
N ARG A 337 10.87 -9.93 8.45
CA ARG A 337 10.60 -8.58 8.95
C ARG A 337 10.56 -7.52 7.86
N ILE A 338 10.81 -7.89 6.61
CA ILE A 338 10.88 -6.96 5.48
C ILE A 338 9.52 -6.89 4.77
N ALA A 339 9.04 -5.69 4.48
CA ALA A 339 7.98 -5.42 3.51
C ALA A 339 8.52 -4.50 2.42
N LEU A 340 7.76 -4.32 1.33
CA LEU A 340 8.04 -3.32 0.31
C LEU A 340 7.05 -2.16 0.39
N GLY A 341 7.51 -0.98 -0.04
CA GLY A 341 6.67 0.20 -0.14
C GLY A 341 7.07 1.08 -1.32
N THR A 342 6.19 2.00 -1.69
CA THR A 342 6.44 2.91 -2.81
C THR A 342 7.08 4.21 -2.38
N ASP A 343 7.04 4.61 -1.11
CA ASP A 343 7.41 5.97 -0.71
C ASP A 343 6.55 7.00 -1.47
N SER A 344 7.06 8.21 -1.73
CA SER A 344 6.36 9.25 -2.49
C SER A 344 6.50 9.09 -4.01
N ILE A 345 5.51 9.57 -4.77
CA ILE A 345 5.62 9.74 -6.22
C ILE A 345 6.73 10.72 -6.63
N ILE A 346 7.23 11.52 -5.69
CA ILE A 346 8.25 12.50 -6.03
C ILE A 346 9.51 11.77 -6.44
N SER A 347 9.85 10.73 -5.68
CA SER A 347 11.02 9.91 -5.94
C SER A 347 10.86 8.98 -7.14
N LYS A 348 9.72 8.90 -7.83
CA LYS A 348 9.49 7.94 -8.92
C LYS A 348 8.24 8.25 -9.74
N ASN A 349 8.24 7.91 -11.03
CA ASN A 349 7.11 8.24 -11.91
C ASN A 349 5.91 7.27 -11.85
N ARG A 350 5.90 6.26 -10.95
CA ARG A 350 4.80 5.29 -10.82
C ARG A 350 4.66 4.76 -9.39
N LEU A 351 3.43 4.48 -8.94
CA LEU A 351 3.14 3.81 -7.65
C LEU A 351 2.83 2.31 -7.86
N ASP A 352 3.85 1.55 -8.26
CA ASP A 352 3.72 0.13 -8.62
C ASP A 352 4.65 -0.76 -7.78
N LEU A 353 4.08 -1.53 -6.84
CA LEU A 353 4.83 -2.43 -5.97
C LEU A 353 5.52 -3.58 -6.72
N LEU A 354 5.03 -3.98 -7.91
CA LEU A 354 5.70 -5.00 -8.70
C LEU A 354 6.99 -4.46 -9.32
N SER A 355 6.98 -3.19 -9.73
CA SER A 355 8.20 -2.49 -10.15
C SER A 355 9.20 -2.35 -8.98
N GLU A 356 8.72 -2.06 -7.77
CA GLU A 356 9.58 -2.05 -6.57
C GLU A 356 10.14 -3.45 -6.26
N ALA A 357 9.33 -4.50 -6.40
CA ALA A 357 9.77 -5.88 -6.24
C ALA A 357 10.85 -6.26 -7.27
N LEU A 358 10.67 -5.89 -8.53
CA LEU A 358 11.68 -6.09 -9.56
C LEU A 358 12.97 -5.30 -9.26
N GLN A 359 12.85 -4.07 -8.79
CA GLN A 359 14.02 -3.27 -8.39
C GLN A 359 14.75 -3.90 -7.20
N ALA A 360 14.02 -4.42 -6.20
CA ALA A 360 14.63 -5.17 -5.09
C ALA A 360 15.33 -6.43 -5.59
N LYS A 361 14.71 -7.18 -6.52
CA LYS A 361 15.32 -8.36 -7.16
C LYS A 361 16.66 -8.01 -7.80
N THR A 362 16.68 -6.99 -8.66
CA THR A 362 17.87 -6.64 -9.44
C THR A 362 18.98 -6.05 -8.57
N LEU A 363 18.65 -5.27 -7.54
CA LEU A 363 19.64 -4.69 -6.63
C LEU A 363 20.40 -5.74 -5.83
N HIS A 364 19.72 -6.79 -5.41
CA HIS A 364 20.30 -7.78 -4.50
C HIS A 364 20.80 -9.04 -5.20
N GLN A 365 20.51 -9.23 -6.50
CA GLN A 365 20.74 -10.47 -7.24
C GLN A 365 22.18 -11.01 -7.15
N GLU A 366 23.19 -10.14 -7.11
CA GLU A 366 24.60 -10.54 -7.01
C GLU A 366 25.03 -10.91 -5.58
N MET A 367 24.30 -10.43 -4.57
CA MET A 367 24.65 -10.56 -3.15
C MET A 367 23.76 -11.55 -2.38
N SER A 368 22.53 -11.77 -2.85
CA SER A 368 21.53 -12.62 -2.19
C SER A 368 20.49 -13.12 -3.20
N ASN A 369 19.93 -14.30 -2.97
CA ASN A 369 18.89 -14.87 -3.83
C ASN A 369 17.49 -14.48 -3.34
N VAL A 370 17.08 -13.25 -3.63
CA VAL A 370 15.71 -12.81 -3.32
C VAL A 370 14.73 -13.48 -4.31
N GLY A 371 14.00 -14.50 -3.87
CA GLY A 371 13.04 -15.23 -4.71
C GLY A 371 11.82 -14.40 -5.12
N TYR A 372 11.21 -14.71 -6.29
CA TYR A 372 9.97 -14.06 -6.73
C TYR A 372 8.80 -14.34 -5.79
N ASP A 373 8.77 -15.53 -5.17
CA ASP A 373 7.83 -15.92 -4.11
C ASP A 373 8.01 -15.06 -2.85
N ALA A 374 9.25 -14.83 -2.42
CA ALA A 374 9.55 -13.95 -1.28
C ALA A 374 9.13 -12.51 -1.56
N LEU A 375 9.42 -11.99 -2.75
CA LEU A 375 9.00 -10.66 -3.18
C LEU A 375 7.47 -10.52 -3.24
N PHE A 376 6.78 -11.51 -3.82
CA PHE A 376 5.33 -11.55 -3.85
C PHE A 376 4.72 -11.59 -2.44
N ASN A 377 5.35 -12.33 -1.52
CA ASN A 377 4.94 -12.35 -0.12
C ASN A 377 5.11 -10.97 0.55
N MET A 378 6.24 -10.28 0.33
CA MET A 378 6.53 -8.95 0.89
C MET A 378 5.48 -7.90 0.49
N ILE A 379 4.90 -8.00 -0.72
CA ILE A 379 3.84 -7.10 -1.21
C ILE A 379 2.42 -7.62 -0.97
N THR A 380 2.26 -8.80 -0.35
CA THR A 380 0.95 -9.39 -0.02
C THR A 380 0.86 -9.72 1.46
N TRP A 381 0.99 -11.00 1.83
CA TRP A 381 0.75 -11.46 3.18
C TRP A 381 1.78 -10.96 4.19
N GLN A 382 3.06 -10.99 3.86
CA GLN A 382 4.09 -10.54 4.78
C GLN A 382 3.95 -9.04 5.06
N GLY A 383 3.68 -8.23 4.04
CA GLY A 383 3.30 -6.82 4.21
C GLY A 383 2.09 -6.65 5.13
N ALA A 384 0.98 -7.36 4.86
CA ALA A 384 -0.22 -7.32 5.69
C ALA A 384 0.06 -7.70 7.16
N ARG A 385 0.78 -8.81 7.37
CA ARG A 385 1.13 -9.35 8.69
C ARG A 385 2.02 -8.39 9.48
N LEU A 386 3.01 -7.79 8.83
CA LEU A 386 3.91 -6.82 9.46
C LEU A 386 3.20 -5.51 9.82
N LEU A 387 2.22 -5.12 9.00
CA LEU A 387 1.29 -4.05 9.34
C LEU A 387 0.18 -4.51 10.31
N GLY A 388 0.24 -5.70 10.89
CA GLY A 388 -0.68 -6.18 11.92
C GLY A 388 -2.11 -6.52 11.44
N PHE A 389 -2.34 -6.56 10.13
CA PHE A 389 -3.59 -7.08 9.59
C PHE A 389 -3.66 -8.60 9.76
N LYS A 390 -4.88 -9.12 9.95
CA LYS A 390 -5.12 -10.55 10.21
C LYS A 390 -5.86 -11.26 9.08
N ASP A 391 -6.57 -10.50 8.27
CA ASP A 391 -7.58 -10.98 7.34
C ASP A 391 -7.43 -10.33 5.95
N VAL A 392 -6.24 -9.83 5.59
CA VAL A 392 -5.90 -9.37 4.22
C VAL A 392 -4.54 -9.88 3.78
N GLY A 393 -4.19 -9.71 2.50
CA GLY A 393 -2.92 -10.16 1.92
C GLY A 393 -2.88 -11.66 1.59
N ARG A 394 -3.98 -12.40 1.75
CA ARG A 394 -4.15 -13.80 1.32
C ARG A 394 -5.56 -14.05 0.78
N ILE A 395 -5.68 -15.02 -0.12
CA ILE A 395 -6.94 -15.60 -0.55
C ILE A 395 -7.16 -16.87 0.28
N ALA A 396 -7.82 -16.70 1.42
CA ALA A 396 -8.08 -17.77 2.38
C ALA A 396 -9.45 -17.58 3.05
N LEU A 397 -10.00 -18.65 3.62
CA LEU A 397 -11.30 -18.59 4.30
C LEU A 397 -11.26 -17.58 5.45
N GLY A 398 -12.32 -16.76 5.55
CA GLY A 398 -12.44 -15.71 6.57
C GLY A 398 -11.66 -14.42 6.26
N PHE A 399 -10.85 -14.38 5.21
CA PHE A 399 -10.14 -13.17 4.79
C PHE A 399 -11.10 -12.24 4.03
N LYS A 400 -10.82 -10.93 4.07
CA LYS A 400 -11.50 -9.93 3.25
C LYS A 400 -11.15 -10.16 1.78
N ALA A 401 -12.15 -9.96 0.92
CA ALA A 401 -11.98 -10.04 -0.52
C ALA A 401 -11.31 -8.77 -1.08
N ASP A 402 -10.03 -8.61 -0.76
CA ASP A 402 -9.13 -7.63 -1.36
C ASP A 402 -8.34 -8.41 -2.43
N ILE A 403 -8.78 -8.35 -3.70
CA ILE A 403 -8.40 -9.29 -4.78
C ILE A 403 -8.08 -8.53 -6.06
N ALA A 404 -6.90 -8.80 -6.64
CA ALA A 404 -6.50 -8.30 -7.96
C ALA A 404 -6.73 -9.37 -9.05
N PHE A 405 -7.26 -8.94 -10.19
CA PHE A 405 -7.66 -9.81 -11.31
C PHE A 405 -6.78 -9.58 -12.53
N TRP A 406 -6.14 -10.64 -13.00
CA TRP A 406 -5.14 -10.62 -14.06
C TRP A 406 -5.64 -11.36 -15.27
N LYS A 407 -5.57 -10.75 -16.45
CA LYS A 407 -5.90 -11.45 -17.68
C LYS A 407 -4.75 -12.39 -18.05
N LEU A 408 -5.00 -13.70 -17.99
CA LEU A 408 -3.99 -14.73 -18.27
C LEU A 408 -3.47 -14.63 -19.71
N LYS A 409 -4.39 -14.55 -20.68
CA LYS A 409 -4.05 -14.29 -22.10
C LYS A 409 -3.88 -12.80 -22.36
N ASP A 410 -2.86 -12.22 -21.75
CA ASP A 410 -2.41 -10.84 -22.01
C ASP A 410 -0.88 -10.78 -22.17
N ARG A 411 -0.38 -9.64 -22.67
CA ARG A 411 1.06 -9.41 -22.77
C ARG A 411 1.69 -9.47 -21.39
N GLY A 412 2.88 -10.03 -21.29
CA GLY A 412 3.58 -10.19 -20.00
C GLY A 412 3.24 -11.45 -19.22
N PHE A 413 2.11 -12.13 -19.50
CA PHE A 413 1.77 -13.42 -18.87
C PHE A 413 2.02 -14.62 -19.77
N MET A 414 2.01 -14.41 -21.09
CA MET A 414 2.27 -15.45 -22.09
C MET A 414 3.69 -15.29 -22.69
N PRO A 415 4.46 -16.39 -22.85
CA PRO A 415 4.19 -17.74 -22.36
C PRO A 415 4.41 -17.87 -20.84
N PHE A 416 3.86 -18.93 -20.26
CA PHE A 416 4.16 -19.40 -18.90
C PHE A 416 4.26 -20.93 -18.92
N ASP A 417 4.82 -21.51 -17.87
CA ASP A 417 4.88 -22.96 -17.70
C ASP A 417 3.57 -23.46 -17.08
N GLU A 418 2.81 -24.28 -17.81
CA GLU A 418 1.56 -24.85 -17.29
C GLU A 418 1.80 -25.94 -16.24
N GLU A 419 2.95 -26.62 -16.28
CA GLU A 419 3.36 -27.63 -15.30
C GLU A 419 3.93 -26.97 -14.03
N ASP A 420 4.56 -25.79 -14.18
CA ASP A 420 4.98 -24.92 -13.08
C ASP A 420 4.36 -23.50 -13.18
N PRO A 421 3.13 -23.32 -12.68
CA PRO A 421 2.45 -22.03 -12.70
C PRO A 421 3.13 -20.95 -11.86
N SER A 422 4.16 -21.27 -11.05
CA SER A 422 4.89 -20.27 -10.28
C SER A 422 5.65 -19.27 -11.17
N THR A 423 5.94 -19.66 -12.41
CA THR A 423 6.47 -18.77 -13.46
C THR A 423 5.55 -17.56 -13.73
N LEU A 424 4.25 -17.66 -13.45
CA LEU A 424 3.33 -16.52 -13.52
C LEU A 424 3.68 -15.42 -12.52
N VAL A 425 4.23 -15.75 -11.36
CA VAL A 425 4.66 -14.76 -10.36
C VAL A 425 5.86 -13.97 -10.88
N SER A 426 6.83 -14.64 -11.51
CA SER A 426 7.94 -13.92 -12.16
C SER A 426 7.46 -13.04 -13.31
N ASN A 427 6.50 -13.52 -14.11
CA ASN A 427 5.88 -12.75 -15.18
C ASN A 427 5.16 -11.50 -14.64
N MET A 428 4.39 -11.63 -13.55
CA MET A 428 3.75 -10.49 -12.86
C MET A 428 4.77 -9.45 -12.42
N ILE A 429 5.81 -9.87 -11.69
CA ILE A 429 6.81 -8.96 -11.13
C ILE A 429 7.63 -8.27 -12.23
N THR A 430 8.06 -9.01 -13.25
CA THR A 430 8.88 -8.44 -14.33
C THR A 430 8.09 -7.51 -15.28
N HIS A 431 6.77 -7.68 -15.35
CA HIS A 431 5.93 -6.89 -16.24
C HIS A 431 5.24 -5.69 -15.57
N GLY A 432 4.87 -5.81 -14.29
CA GLY A 432 4.23 -4.74 -13.51
C GLY A 432 2.69 -4.76 -13.52
N GLY A 433 2.09 -3.95 -12.63
CA GLY A 433 0.66 -4.02 -12.31
C GLY A 433 -0.32 -3.47 -13.36
N HIS A 434 0.13 -2.85 -14.46
CA HIS A 434 -0.76 -2.26 -15.48
C HIS A 434 -1.65 -3.29 -16.20
N ASN A 435 -1.33 -4.57 -16.06
CA ASN A 435 -2.13 -5.66 -16.58
C ASN A 435 -3.31 -6.05 -15.71
N ILE A 436 -3.41 -5.49 -14.51
CA ILE A 436 -4.58 -5.68 -13.66
C ILE A 436 -5.80 -5.13 -14.39
N ARG A 437 -6.80 -6.01 -14.47
CA ARG A 437 -8.04 -5.74 -15.17
C ARG A 437 -9.08 -5.19 -14.20
N ASP A 438 -9.23 -5.85 -13.07
CA ASP A 438 -10.25 -5.58 -12.07
C ASP A 438 -9.59 -5.62 -10.69
N LEU A 439 -10.15 -4.88 -9.73
CA LEU A 439 -9.70 -4.86 -8.34
C LEU A 439 -10.93 -4.87 -7.43
N MET A 440 -10.91 -5.76 -6.45
CA MET A 440 -11.82 -5.72 -5.31
C MET A 440 -11.10 -5.18 -4.08
N ILE A 441 -11.79 -4.34 -3.30
CA ILE A 441 -11.41 -3.97 -1.94
C ILE A 441 -12.66 -4.10 -1.08
N HIS A 442 -12.55 -4.73 0.10
CA HIS A 442 -13.68 -5.09 0.96
C HIS A 442 -14.76 -5.94 0.24
N GLY A 443 -14.37 -6.70 -0.80
CA GLY A 443 -15.25 -7.44 -1.69
C GLY A 443 -16.16 -6.60 -2.57
N GLN A 444 -15.88 -5.30 -2.70
CA GLN A 444 -16.51 -4.42 -3.67
C GLN A 444 -15.55 -4.25 -4.85
N PHE A 445 -16.04 -4.39 -6.09
CA PHE A 445 -15.26 -3.98 -7.27
C PHE A 445 -15.05 -2.46 -7.26
N VAL A 446 -13.83 -2.02 -6.98
CA VAL A 446 -13.42 -0.61 -7.10
C VAL A 446 -12.99 -0.29 -8.53
N ILE A 447 -12.44 -1.28 -9.24
CA ILE A 447 -12.15 -1.24 -10.67
C ILE A 447 -12.84 -2.42 -11.33
N SER A 448 -13.58 -2.15 -12.42
CA SER A 448 -14.12 -3.20 -13.28
C SER A 448 -13.94 -2.85 -14.76
N ASN A 449 -13.56 -3.84 -15.56
CA ASN A 449 -13.20 -3.72 -16.96
C ASN A 449 -12.11 -2.65 -17.22
N ARG A 450 -11.14 -2.50 -16.30
CA ARG A 450 -10.10 -1.45 -16.31
C ARG A 450 -10.62 -0.01 -16.11
N TYR A 451 -11.86 0.15 -15.67
CA TYR A 451 -12.46 1.44 -15.34
C TYR A 451 -12.70 1.53 -13.83
N HIS A 452 -12.35 2.67 -13.24
CA HIS A 452 -12.67 2.92 -11.85
C HIS A 452 -14.18 3.15 -11.67
N ASN A 453 -14.77 2.40 -10.74
CA ASN A 453 -16.21 2.40 -10.47
C ASN A 453 -16.66 3.53 -9.55
N LEU A 454 -15.74 4.20 -8.84
CA LEU A 454 -16.06 5.20 -7.83
C LEU A 454 -15.69 6.61 -8.27
N ILE A 455 -14.58 6.74 -8.98
CA ILE A 455 -13.99 8.03 -9.35
C ILE A 455 -14.04 8.21 -10.87
N ASP A 456 -14.42 9.41 -11.31
CA ASP A 456 -14.19 9.82 -12.69
C ASP A 456 -12.73 10.24 -12.87
N GLU A 457 -11.92 9.33 -13.41
CA GLU A 457 -10.48 9.53 -13.53
C GLU A 457 -10.14 10.62 -14.54
N SER A 458 -10.91 10.79 -15.60
CA SER A 458 -10.68 11.87 -16.57
C SER A 458 -10.89 13.24 -15.91
N ALA A 459 -12.01 13.41 -15.19
CA ALA A 459 -12.27 14.64 -14.44
C ALA A 459 -11.27 14.85 -13.30
N LEU A 460 -10.82 13.77 -12.64
CA LEU A 460 -9.78 13.85 -11.60
C LEU A 460 -8.46 14.37 -12.15
N LEU A 461 -8.00 13.86 -13.31
CA LEU A 461 -6.75 14.28 -13.93
C LEU A 461 -6.77 15.78 -14.31
N GLU A 462 -7.90 16.28 -14.80
CA GLU A 462 -8.07 17.72 -15.07
C GLU A 462 -7.95 18.54 -13.78
N LYS A 463 -8.65 18.16 -12.71
CA LYS A 463 -8.59 18.85 -11.41
C LYS A 463 -7.21 18.81 -10.77
N LEU A 464 -6.52 17.67 -10.85
CA LEU A 464 -5.15 17.52 -10.38
C LEU A 464 -4.22 18.50 -11.13
N HIS A 465 -4.37 18.60 -12.45
CA HIS A 465 -3.58 19.52 -13.24
C HIS A 465 -3.87 20.99 -12.91
N GLU A 466 -5.13 21.36 -12.71
CA GLU A 466 -5.52 22.70 -12.27
C GLU A 466 -4.99 23.04 -10.87
N SER A 467 -5.12 22.12 -9.91
CA SER A 467 -4.59 22.27 -8.55
C SER A 467 -3.07 22.40 -8.57
N HIS A 468 -2.36 21.60 -9.37
CA HIS A 468 -0.91 21.73 -9.56
C HIS A 468 -0.53 23.12 -10.11
N LYS A 469 -1.27 23.64 -11.10
CA LYS A 469 -1.04 24.99 -11.62
C LYS A 469 -1.23 26.07 -10.54
N ARG A 470 -2.32 26.01 -9.78
CA ARG A 470 -2.58 26.96 -8.69
C ARG A 470 -1.50 26.90 -7.61
N LEU A 471 -1.05 25.71 -7.23
CA LEU A 471 0.05 25.54 -6.28
C LEU A 471 1.34 26.19 -6.82
N ARG A 472 1.69 25.94 -8.08
CA ARG A 472 2.85 26.59 -8.73
C ARG A 472 2.74 28.11 -8.79
N GLU A 473 1.54 28.67 -8.94
CA GLU A 473 1.31 30.11 -8.89
C GLU A 473 1.49 30.69 -7.48
N ARG A 474 1.01 29.97 -6.44
CA ARG A 474 1.25 30.36 -5.04
C ARG A 474 2.73 30.38 -4.70
N MET A 475 3.52 29.49 -5.28
CA MET A 475 4.98 29.45 -5.10
C MET A 475 5.77 30.56 -5.80
N LYS A 476 5.20 31.20 -6.82
CA LYS A 476 5.87 32.32 -7.54
C LYS A 476 5.75 33.65 -6.79
N LYS A 477 4.84 33.72 -5.82
CA LYS A 477 4.66 34.85 -4.91
C LYS A 477 5.52 34.64 -3.67
#